data_AF-A0A352VT29-F1
#
_entry.id   AF-A0A352VT29-F1
#
_cell.length_a   1.000
_cell.length_b   1.000
_cell.length_c   1.000
_cell.angle_alpha   90.00
_cell.angle_beta   90.00
_cell.angle_gamma   90.00
#
_symmetry.space_group_name_H-M   'P 1'
#
loop_
_entity.id
_entity.type
_entity.pdbx_description
1 polymer ?
#
loop_
_entity_poly.entity_id
_entity_poly.type
_entity_poly.pdbx_seq_one_letter_code
_entity_poly.pdbx_strand_id
1 'polypeptide(L)' 'MRQRENWHMSTIDALDASLVTRNKVHFELTFSRWHPEGRRYWTVPALWIVTKAGDHWGIQVRSLMAPTLDTRGN' A
#
# COMPACT_ATOMS: atom_id res chain seq x y z
N MET A 1 -18.66 5.98 -4.94
CA MET A 1 -17.32 6.50 -4.59
C MET A 1 -16.27 6.26 -5.69
N ARG A 2 -16.05 5.03 -6.20
CA ARG A 2 -14.95 4.74 -7.16
C ARG A 2 -15.03 5.39 -8.56
N GLN A 3 -16.22 5.58 -9.13
CA GLN A 3 -16.36 6.24 -10.45
C GLN A 3 -15.94 7.72 -10.44
N ARG A 4 -15.93 8.38 -9.28
CA ARG A 4 -15.61 9.81 -9.17
C ARG A 4 -14.11 10.09 -9.06
N GLU A 5 -13.32 9.09 -8.69
CA GLU A 5 -11.85 9.20 -8.53
C GLU A 5 -11.08 8.96 -9.83
N ASN A 6 -11.74 8.54 -10.92
CA ASN A 6 -11.07 8.12 -12.16
C ASN A 6 -9.89 7.16 -11.87
N TRP A 7 -10.09 6.18 -10.98
CA TRP A 7 -9.06 5.23 -10.56
C TRP A 7 -8.86 4.15 -11.64
N HIS A 8 -7.60 3.85 -11.97
CA HIS A 8 -7.22 2.75 -12.87
C HIS A 8 -6.58 1.58 -12.15
N MET A 9 -5.52 1.86 -11.39
CA MET A 9 -4.73 0.84 -10.71
C MET A 9 -4.07 1.38 -9.44
N SER A 10 -3.55 0.46 -8.64
CA SER A 10 -2.70 0.79 -7.50
C SER A 10 -1.39 0.01 -7.58
N THR A 11 -0.32 0.62 -7.08
CA THR A 11 1.02 0.04 -7.06
C THR A 11 1.57 0.03 -5.64
N ILE A 12 2.49 -0.90 -5.40
CA ILE A 12 3.41 -0.86 -4.26
C ILE A 12 4.73 -0.36 -4.82
N ASP A 13 5.04 0.90 -4.57
CA ASP A 13 6.23 1.57 -5.13
C ASP A 13 7.49 1.26 -4.31
N ALA A 14 7.32 0.96 -3.02
CA ALA A 14 8.37 0.48 -2.12
C ALA A 14 7.77 -0.52 -1.13
N LEU A 15 8.58 -1.49 -0.71
CA LEU A 15 8.21 -2.55 0.20
C LEU A 15 9.41 -2.91 1.07
N ASP A 16 9.28 -2.72 2.38
CA ASP A 16 10.29 -3.14 3.35
C ASP A 16 9.68 -4.11 4.39
N ALA A 17 10.44 -5.12 4.79
CA ALA A 17 10.02 -6.11 5.78
C ALA A 17 10.57 -5.73 7.16
N SER A 18 9.90 -4.81 7.85
CA SER A 18 10.42 -4.22 9.08
C SER A 18 10.41 -5.16 10.30
N LEU A 19 9.58 -6.20 10.29
CA LEU A 19 9.58 -7.26 11.30
C LEU A 19 9.29 -8.61 10.69
N VAL A 20 10.22 -9.55 10.83
CA VAL A 20 10.11 -10.90 10.27
C VAL A 20 10.17 -11.94 11.39
N THR A 21 9.19 -12.82 11.40
CA THR A 21 9.16 -14.03 12.23
C THR A 21 8.83 -15.24 11.34
N ARG A 22 8.87 -16.44 11.92
CA ARG A 22 8.56 -17.69 11.19
C ARG A 22 7.20 -17.66 10.48
N ASN A 23 6.16 -17.11 11.12
CA ASN A 23 4.77 -17.18 10.65
C ASN A 23 4.12 -15.80 10.50
N LYS A 24 4.89 -14.72 10.57
CA LYS A 24 4.38 -13.34 10.49
C LYS A 24 5.44 -12.41 9.94
N VAL A 25 5.03 -11.55 9.02
CA VAL A 25 5.85 -10.45 8.49
C VAL A 25 5.05 -9.16 8.56
N HIS A 26 5.68 -8.10 9.06
CA HIS A 26 5.19 -6.74 8.93
C HIS A 26 5.89 -6.10 7.74
N PHE A 27 5.08 -5.55 6.83
CA PHE A 27 5.56 -4.82 5.68
C PHE A 27 5.20 -3.36 5.80
N GLU A 28 6.19 -2.50 5.62
CA GLU A 28 6.03 -1.07 5.42
C GLU A 28 6.09 -0.79 3.93
N LEU A 29 5.06 -0.13 3.40
CA LEU A 29 4.87 0.06 1.97
C LEU A 29 4.71 1.54 1.63
N THR A 30 5.18 1.91 0.44
CA THR A 30 4.67 3.10 -0.26
C THR A 30 3.61 2.64 -1.25
N PHE A 31 2.34 3.00 -0.99
CA PHE A 31 1.21 2.59 -1.81
C PHE A 31 0.67 3.77 -2.61
N SER A 32 0.55 3.59 -3.93
CA SER A 32 0.15 4.64 -4.85
C SER A 32 -1.07 4.26 -5.68
N ARG A 33 -1.86 5.26 -6.09
CA ARG A 33 -2.96 5.12 -7.05
C ARG A 33 -2.77 6.00 -8.27
N TRP A 34 -3.24 5.49 -9.39
CA TRP A 34 -3.04 6.06 -10.72
C TRP A 34 -4.36 6.24 -11.44
N HIS A 35 -4.46 7.33 -12.19
CA HIS A 35 -5.49 7.52 -13.22
C HIS A 35 -5.14 6.73 -14.50
N PRO A 36 -6.11 6.47 -15.38
CA PRO A 36 -5.88 5.76 -16.66
C PRO A 36 -4.84 6.43 -17.56
N GLU A 37 -4.69 7.74 -17.46
CA GLU A 37 -3.70 8.54 -18.20
C GLU A 37 -2.25 8.37 -17.70
N GLY A 38 -2.02 7.51 -16.70
CA GLY A 38 -0.70 7.30 -16.11
C GLY A 38 -0.30 8.36 -15.09
N ARG A 39 -1.23 9.23 -14.66
CA ARG A 39 -0.98 10.23 -13.63
C ARG A 39 -1.23 9.67 -12.22
N ARG A 40 -0.20 9.71 -11.37
CA ARG A 40 -0.29 9.39 -9.94
C ARG A 40 -1.03 10.50 -9.20
N TYR A 41 -2.07 10.16 -8.45
CA TYR A 41 -2.90 11.16 -7.74
C TYR A 41 -2.98 10.95 -6.24
N TRP A 42 -2.46 9.83 -5.74
CA TRP A 42 -2.52 9.48 -4.33
C TRP A 42 -1.36 8.57 -3.98
N THR A 43 -0.61 8.93 -2.93
CA THR A 43 0.47 8.12 -2.37
C THR A 43 0.42 8.22 -0.84
N VAL A 44 0.50 7.08 -0.18
CA VAL A 44 0.49 6.95 1.29
C VAL A 44 1.56 5.96 1.75
N PRO A 45 2.08 6.13 2.98
CA PRO A 45 2.67 5.02 3.70
C PRO A 45 1.56 4.02 4.08
N ALA A 46 1.89 2.73 4.09
CA ALA A 46 0.98 1.68 4.50
C ALA A 46 1.70 0.63 5.36
N LEU A 47 0.94 -0.03 6.24
CA LEU A 47 1.38 -1.18 7.02
C LEU A 47 0.52 -2.38 6.65
N TRP A 48 1.14 -3.42 6.10
CA TRP A 48 0.49 -4.71 5.87
C TRP A 48 1.10 -5.76 6.77
N ILE A 49 0.26 -6.52 7.49
CA ILE A 49 0.71 -7.65 8.30
C ILE A 49 0.25 -8.91 7.61
N VAL A 50 1.21 -9.76 7.26
CA VAL A 50 0.98 -11.05 6.60
C VAL A 50 1.29 -12.14 7.60
N THR A 51 0.38 -13.10 7.77
CA THR A 51 0.56 -14.25 8.66
C THR A 51 0.40 -15.57 7.92
N LYS A 52 1.12 -16.59 8.40
CA LYS A 52 1.01 -17.96 7.93
C LYS A 52 0.00 -18.72 8.79
N ALA A 53 -1.04 -19.27 8.18
CA ALA A 53 -1.99 -20.18 8.79
C ALA A 53 -1.90 -21.54 8.09
N GLY A 54 -1.34 -22.53 8.77
CA GLY A 54 -0.97 -23.81 8.17
C GLY A 54 0.08 -23.60 7.07
N ASP A 55 -0.27 -23.94 5.83
CA ASP A 55 0.58 -23.77 4.65
C ASP A 55 0.24 -22.56 3.78
N HIS A 56 -0.68 -21.71 4.23
CA HIS A 56 -1.09 -20.53 3.47
C HIS A 56 -0.62 -19.26 4.16
N TRP A 57 -0.06 -18.34 3.37
CA TRP A 57 0.16 -16.96 3.78
C TRP A 57 -1.03 -16.10 3.38
N GLY A 58 -1.46 -15.23 4.27
CA GLY A 58 -2.57 -14.31 4.02
C GLY A 58 -2.31 -12.95 4.65
N ILE A 59 -2.91 -11.91 4.06
CA ILE A 59 -2.87 -10.57 4.64
C ILE A 59 -3.91 -10.53 5.75
N GLN A 60 -3.44 -10.39 7.00
CA GLN A 60 -4.30 -10.29 8.17
C GLN A 60 -4.70 -8.83 8.44
N VAL A 61 -3.80 -7.88 8.19
CA VAL A 61 -4.07 -6.45 8.37
C VAL A 61 -3.59 -5.67 7.15
N ARG A 62 -4.41 -4.70 6.72
CA ARG A 62 -4.01 -3.62 5.83
C ARG A 62 -4.43 -2.31 6.44
N SER A 63 -3.45 -1.44 6.70
CA SER A 63 -3.68 -0.07 7.12
C SER A 63 -3.04 0.88 6.12
N LEU A 64 -3.77 1.92 5.73
CA LEU A 64 -3.28 3.03 4.92
C LEU A 64 -3.16 4.22 5.86
N MET A 65 -2.01 4.87 5.88
CA MET A 65 -1.79 6.05 6.71
C MET A 65 -2.28 7.32 6.00
N ALA A 66 -2.13 8.46 6.68
CA ALA A 66 -2.46 9.75 6.08
C ALA A 66 -1.65 9.96 4.79
N PRO A 67 -2.24 10.59 3.74
CA PRO A 67 -1.54 10.96 2.52
C PRO A 67 -0.30 11.78 2.85
N THR A 68 0.85 11.32 2.35
CA THR A 68 2.12 12.05 2.45
C THR A 68 2.40 12.88 1.21
N LEU A 69 1.44 13.06 0.30
CA LEU A 69 1.61 13.97 -0.84
C LEU A 69 2.02 15.35 -0.32
N ASP A 70 3.28 15.70 -0.59
CA ASP A 70 3.80 17.04 -0.38
C ASP A 70 3.03 17.97 -1.31
N THR A 71 2.21 18.84 -0.72
CA THR A 71 1.53 19.92 -1.44
C THR A 71 2.50 21.02 -1.93
N ARG A 72 3.81 20.86 -1.74
CA ARG A 72 4.85 21.79 -2.25
C ARG A 72 5.62 21.13 -3.38
N GLY A 73 5.19 21.35 -4.62
CA GLY A 73 5.93 20.88 -5.78
C GLY A 73 5.38 21.32 -7.11
N ASN A 74 5.68 22.57 -7.47
CA ASN A 74 5.56 23.27 -8.76
C ASN A 74 4.21 23.92 -9.10
#